data_AF-A0A2K3KQ55-F1
#
_entry.id   AF-A0A2K3KQ55-F1
#
_cell.length_a   1.000
_cell.length_b   1.000
_cell.length_c   1.000
_cell.angle_alpha   90.00
_cell.angle_beta   90.00
_cell.angle_gamma   90.00
#
_symmetry.space_group_name_H-M   'P 1'
#
loop_
_entity.id
_entity.type
_entity.pdbx_description
1 polymer ?
#
loop_
_entity_poly.entity_id
_entity_poly.type
_entity_poly.pdbx_seq_one_letter_code
_entity_poly.pdbx_strand_id
1 'polypeptide(L)'
;MVDVFGVGIRLGYGFMENKLITRDVVKKCLLEATTGEKAEELKKNAVKWKKAAENAVADGGSSDRNLDEFIEDIKKRGIVNIHKI
;
A
#
# COMPACT_ATOMS: atom_id res chain seq x y z
N MET A 1 2.03 4.94 -4.55
CA MET A 1 1.36 5.42 -3.33
C MET A 1 0.63 6.75 -3.56
N VAL A 2 1.35 7.84 -3.84
CA VAL A 2 0.74 9.16 -4.09
C VAL A 2 -0.09 9.16 -5.38
N ASP A 3 0.53 8.83 -6.53
CA ASP A 3 -0.13 9.04 -7.83
C ASP A 3 -1.21 7.99 -8.15
N VAL A 4 -1.03 6.76 -7.65
CA VAL A 4 -1.95 5.63 -7.92
C VAL A 4 -3.04 5.53 -6.87
N PHE A 5 -2.68 5.62 -5.58
CA PHE A 5 -3.65 5.42 -4.50
C PHE A 5 -4.25 6.74 -4.00
N GLY A 6 -3.61 7.87 -4.27
CA GLY A 6 -4.14 9.19 -3.88
C GLY A 6 -4.26 9.35 -2.36
N VAL A 7 -3.37 8.75 -1.58
CA VAL A 7 -3.45 8.72 -0.10
C VAL A 7 -2.44 9.63 0.60
N GLY A 8 -1.61 10.36 -0.15
CA GLY A 8 -0.64 11.29 0.44
C GLY A 8 -0.13 12.31 -0.56
N ILE A 9 0.72 13.22 -0.08
CA ILE A 9 1.35 14.28 -0.88
C ILE A 9 2.85 14.01 -0.96
N ARG A 10 3.41 14.21 -2.15
CA ARG A 10 4.85 14.13 -2.35
C ARG A 10 5.49 15.47 -1.97
N LEU A 11 6.33 15.46 -0.93
CA LEU A 11 7.09 16.63 -0.46
C LEU A 11 8.12 17.17 -1.48
N GLY A 12 8.42 16.40 -2.53
CA GLY A 12 9.37 16.72 -3.58
C GLY A 12 10.50 15.70 -3.69
N TYR A 13 11.37 15.88 -4.68
CA TYR A 13 12.45 14.95 -5.01
C TYR A 13 13.80 15.41 -4.46
N GLY A 14 13.85 15.90 -3.21
CA GLY A 14 15.05 16.55 -2.66
C GLY A 14 16.36 15.77 -2.86
N PHE A 15 16.32 14.43 -2.77
CA PHE A 15 17.47 13.57 -3.02
C PHE A 15 17.78 13.34 -4.51
N MET A 16 16.76 13.28 -5.39
CA MET A 16 16.98 13.06 -6.83
C MET A 16 17.35 14.36 -7.57
N GLU A 17 16.98 15.52 -7.03
CA GLU A 17 17.31 16.84 -7.60
C GLU A 17 18.47 17.53 -6.88
N ASN A 18 19.10 16.88 -5.89
CA ASN A 18 20.15 17.46 -5.04
C ASN A 18 19.77 18.83 -4.45
N LYS A 19 18.50 18.96 -4.05
CA LYS A 19 17.92 20.21 -3.50
C LYS A 19 17.45 19.99 -2.07
N LEU A 20 17.84 20.91 -1.20
CA LEU A 20 17.34 20.96 0.17
C LEU A 20 15.84 21.32 0.17
N ILE A 21 15.03 20.50 0.83
CA ILE A 21 13.61 20.82 1.05
C ILE A 21 13.54 21.87 2.17
N THR A 22 12.98 23.04 1.86
CA THR A 22 12.87 24.13 2.82
C THR A 22 11.69 23.93 3.77
N ARG A 23 11.74 24.61 4.93
CA ARG A 23 10.65 24.60 5.92
C ARG A 23 9.32 25.05 5.31
N ASP A 24 9.34 26.00 4.38
CA ASP A 24 8.12 26.52 3.75
C ASP A 24 7.45 25.48 2.85
N VAL A 25 8.23 24.69 2.12
CA VAL A 25 7.72 23.56 1.33
C VAL A 25 7.06 22.53 2.25
N VAL A 26 7.72 22.18 3.35
CA VAL A 26 7.15 21.26 4.35
C VAL A 26 5.85 21.79 4.92
N LYS A 27 5.81 23.07 5.32
CA LYS A 27 4.62 23.71 5.88
C LYS A 27 3.45 23.71 4.88
N LYS A 28 3.72 24.01 3.60
CA LYS A 28 2.71 23.99 2.54
C LYS A 28 2.13 22.58 2.36
N CYS A 29 2.98 21.57 2.20
CA CYS A 29 2.54 20.18 2.03
C CYS A 29 1.77 19.68 3.26
N LEU A 30 2.20 20.04 4.47
CA LEU A 30 1.50 19.67 5.69
C LEU A 30 0.09 20.26 5.74
N LEU A 31 -0.06 21.55 5.43
CA LEU A 31 -1.37 22.21 5.39
C LEU A 31 -2.28 21.56 4.34
N GLU A 32 -1.75 21.30 3.15
CA GLU A 32 -2.51 20.65 2.06
C GLU A 32 -2.93 19.22 2.41
N ALA A 33 -2.11 18.48 3.16
CA ALA A 33 -2.40 17.12 3.58
C ALA A 33 -3.40 17.03 4.73
N THR A 34 -3.61 18.12 5.48
CA THR A 34 -4.39 18.11 6.73
C THR A 34 -5.61 19.02 6.71
N THR A 35 -5.69 19.98 5.79
CA THR A 35 -6.75 20.99 5.74
C THR A 35 -7.31 21.13 4.32
N GLY A 36 -8.62 21.40 4.24
CA GLY A 36 -9.31 21.70 2.99
C GLY A 36 -9.72 20.46 2.19
N GLU A 37 -10.22 20.70 0.97
CA GLU A 37 -10.80 19.65 0.12
C GLU A 37 -9.81 18.54 -0.22
N LYS A 38 -8.53 18.89 -0.41
CA LYS A 38 -7.49 17.90 -0.73
C LYS A 38 -7.30 16.91 0.41
N ALA A 39 -7.27 17.37 1.65
CA ALA A 39 -7.14 16.49 2.83
C ALA A 39 -8.31 15.51 2.94
N GLU A 40 -9.55 15.97 2.68
CA GLU A 40 -10.72 15.09 2.68
C GLU A 40 -10.67 14.04 1.56
N GLU A 41 -10.20 14.41 0.36
CA GLU A 41 -9.98 13.47 -0.73
C GLU A 41 -8.95 12.38 -0.35
N LEU A 42 -7.79 12.79 0.20
CA LEU A 42 -6.75 11.87 0.66
C LEU A 42 -7.27 10.90 1.71
N LYS A 43 -8.04 11.41 2.69
CA LYS A 43 -8.66 10.62 3.75
C LYS A 43 -9.67 9.61 3.20
N LYS A 44 -10.54 10.03 2.28
CA LYS A 44 -11.52 9.16 1.64
C LYS A 44 -10.84 8.02 0.87
N ASN A 45 -9.77 8.32 0.13
CA ASN A 45 -8.97 7.31 -0.56
C ASN A 45 -8.31 6.34 0.43
N ALA A 46 -7.72 6.86 1.52
CA ALA A 46 -7.09 6.03 2.54
C ALA A 46 -8.10 5.05 3.18
N VAL A 47 -9.31 5.52 3.52
CA VAL A 47 -10.37 4.67 4.07
C VAL A 47 -10.82 3.61 3.07
N LYS A 48 -10.97 3.96 1.79
CA LYS A 48 -11.31 3.01 0.72
C LYS A 48 -10.28 1.89 0.63
N TRP A 49 -8.99 2.23 0.56
CA TRP A 49 -7.91 1.26 0.45
C TRP A 49 -7.73 0.43 1.72
N LYS A 50 -7.93 1.04 2.90
CA LYS A 50 -7.97 0.31 4.18
C LYS A 50 -9.02 -0.79 4.15
N LYS A 51 -10.26 -0.45 3.79
CA LYS A 51 -11.36 -1.44 3.73
C LYS A 51 -11.07 -2.55 2.70
N ALA A 52 -10.49 -2.20 1.56
CA ALA A 52 -10.11 -3.20 0.55
C ALA A 52 -9.04 -4.16 1.09
N ALA A 53 -8.03 -3.64 1.80
CA ALA A 53 -6.99 -4.46 2.42
C ALA A 53 -7.56 -5.36 3.53
N GLU A 54 -8.42 -4.82 4.41
CA GLU A 54 -9.10 -5.59 5.46
C GLU A 54 -9.92 -6.75 4.87
N ASN A 55 -10.70 -6.49 3.80
CA ASN A 55 -11.46 -7.53 3.12
C ASN A 55 -10.59 -8.58 2.43
N ALA A 56 -9.42 -8.20 1.92
CA ALA A 56 -8.51 -9.13 1.26
C ALA A 56 -7.92 -10.14 2.25
N VAL A 57 -7.64 -9.70 3.49
CA VAL A 57 -6.99 -10.53 4.53
C VAL A 57 -7.97 -11.19 5.50
N ALA A 58 -9.25 -10.82 5.50
CA ALA A 58 -10.27 -11.48 6.30
C ALA A 58 -10.47 -12.95 5.87
N ASP A 59 -11.09 -13.75 6.73
CA ASP A 59 -11.41 -15.15 6.46
C ASP A 59 -12.19 -15.30 5.13
N GLY A 60 -11.69 -16.14 4.24
CA GLY A 60 -12.23 -16.31 2.89
C GLY A 60 -12.00 -15.10 1.98
N GLY A 61 -11.13 -14.17 2.35
CA GLY A 61 -10.67 -13.05 1.53
C GLY A 61 -9.70 -13.50 0.43
N SER A 62 -9.35 -12.60 -0.49
CA SER A 62 -8.49 -12.95 -1.62
C SER A 62 -7.06 -13.30 -1.21
N SER A 63 -6.48 -12.58 -0.25
CA SER A 63 -5.13 -12.88 0.25
C SER A 63 -5.10 -14.14 1.11
N ASP A 64 -6.17 -14.37 1.89
CA ASP A 64 -6.36 -15.59 2.68
C ASP A 64 -6.38 -16.84 1.76
N ARG A 65 -7.27 -16.85 0.76
CA ARG A 65 -7.34 -17.93 -0.24
C ARG A 65 -6.03 -18.13 -1.01
N ASN A 66 -5.37 -17.04 -1.40
CA ASN A 66 -4.09 -17.13 -2.11
C ASN A 66 -3.00 -17.77 -1.23
N LEU A 67 -3.02 -17.54 0.08
CA LEU A 67 -2.09 -18.17 1.01
C LEU A 67 -2.37 -19.67 1.14
N ASP A 68 -3.64 -20.06 1.24
CA ASP A 68 -4.04 -21.47 1.24
C ASP A 68 -3.57 -22.17 -0.05
N GLU A 69 -3.83 -21.57 -1.21
CA GLU A 69 -3.37 -22.09 -2.50
C GLU A 69 -1.84 -22.24 -2.57
N PHE A 70 -1.11 -21.25 -2.05
CA PHE A 70 0.35 -21.29 -1.99
C PHE A 70 0.86 -22.44 -1.10
N ILE A 71 0.26 -22.64 0.07
CA ILE A 71 0.61 -23.75 0.97
C ILE A 71 0.32 -25.10 0.31
N GLU A 72 -0.82 -25.23 -0.37
CA GLU A 72 -1.17 -26.46 -1.09
C GLU A 72 -0.21 -26.75 -2.24
N ASP A 73 0.26 -25.74 -2.96
CA ASP A 73 1.29 -25.91 -4.01
C ASP A 73 2.63 -26.39 -3.40
N ILE A 74 3.07 -25.82 -2.28
CA ILE A 74 4.28 -26.28 -1.57
C ILE A 74 4.14 -27.75 -1.16
N LYS A 75 3.01 -28.15 -0.57
CA LYS A 75 2.77 -29.54 -0.16
C LYS A 75 2.83 -30.48 -1.35
N LYS A 76 2.17 -30.16 -2.46
CA LYS A 76 2.19 -30.96 -3.69
C LYS A 76 3.61 -31.16 -4.21
N ARG A 77 4.40 -30.08 -4.30
CA ARG A 77 5.80 -30.16 -4.76
C ARG A 77 6.68 -30.97 -3.81
N GLY A 78 6.48 -30.84 -2.50
CA GLY A 78 7.17 -31.66 -1.50
C GLY A 78 6.86 -33.14 -1.64
N ILE A 79 5.59 -33.51 -1.81
CA ILE A 79 5.13 -34.89 -2.02
C ILE A 79 5.70 -35.48 -3.31
N VAL A 80 5.69 -34.71 -4.41
CA VAL A 80 6.24 -35.12 -5.71
C VAL A 80 7.75 -35.40 -5.62
N ASN A 81 8.48 -34.66 -4.79
CA ASN A 81 9.92 -34.89 -4.59
C ASN A 81 10.23 -36.13 -3.74
N ILE A 82 9.35 -36.51 -2.80
CA ILE A 82 9.50 -37.73 -1.99
C ILE A 82 9.24 -39.00 -2.83
N HIS A 83 8.28 -38.96 -3.76
CA HIS A 83 7.95 -40.10 -4.63
C HIS A 83 8.91 -40.28 -5.82
N LYS A 84 9.89 -39.39 -5.99
CA LYS A 84 10.92 -39.45 -7.04
C LYS A 84 12.28 -39.98 -6.55
N ILE A 85 12.39 -40.32 -5.27
CA ILE A 85 13.54 -41.02 -4.67
C ILE A 85 13.17 -42.51 -4.59
#